data_AF-A0A2G7GM83-F1
#
_entry.id   AF-A0A2G7GM83-F1
#
_cell.length_a   1.000
_cell.length_b   1.000
_cell.length_c   1.000
_cell.angle_alpha   90.00
_cell.angle_beta   90.00
_cell.angle_gamma   90.00
#
_symmetry.space_group_name_H-M   'P 1'
#
loop_
_entity.id
_entity.type
_entity.pdbx_description
1 polymer ?
#
loop_
_entity_poly.entity_id
_entity_poly.type
_entity_poly.pdbx_seq_one_letter_code
_entity_poly.pdbx_strand_id
1 'polypeptide(L)'
;HYLNLYKLGEGPLYSFYTPYHLCHFEVPLSVARAVLFGDRVLSPLAGPVVEVVTTAKIDLKAGEVLDGIGEYMTYGQCENAPVVQAQRLLPMGLAEGCRLKRDLPKDAVLTYDDVELPHGRLCDQLRREQDAHFASRLPLGVG
;
A
#
# COMPACT_ATOMS: atom_id res chain seq x y z
N HIS A 1 -30.84 -14.82 -14.06
CA HIS A 1 -31.56 -16.08 -14.37
C HIS A 1 -30.60 -17.27 -14.52
N TYR A 2 -29.60 -17.24 -15.41
CA TYR A 2 -28.65 -18.37 -15.59
C TYR A 2 -27.80 -18.71 -14.36
N LEU A 3 -27.23 -17.73 -13.67
CA LEU A 3 -26.37 -18.02 -12.50
C LEU A 3 -27.16 -18.60 -11.32
N ASN A 4 -28.43 -18.23 -11.17
CA ASN A 4 -29.33 -18.85 -10.19
C ASN A 4 -29.67 -20.30 -10.58
N LEU A 5 -29.91 -20.57 -11.87
CA LEU A 5 -30.06 -21.93 -12.38
C LEU A 5 -28.85 -22.80 -12.03
N TYR A 6 -27.63 -22.27 -12.19
CA TYR A 6 -26.37 -22.93 -11.82
C TYR A 6 -26.01 -22.84 -10.33
N LYS A 7 -26.96 -22.45 -9.47
CA LYS A 7 -26.81 -22.47 -8.00
C LYS A 7 -25.70 -21.56 -7.45
N LEU A 8 -25.33 -20.50 -8.19
CA LEU A 8 -24.41 -19.45 -7.72
C LEU A 8 -25.09 -18.37 -6.87
N GLY A 9 -26.42 -18.45 -6.70
CA GLY A 9 -27.20 -17.53 -5.87
C GLY A 9 -28.30 -16.81 -6.65
N GLU A 10 -29.13 -16.06 -5.93
CA GLU A 10 -30.27 -15.34 -6.53
C GLU A 10 -29.86 -14.01 -7.20
N GLY A 11 -28.67 -13.49 -6.85
CA GLY A 11 -28.15 -12.20 -7.33
C GLY A 11 -28.62 -11.03 -6.46
N PRO A 12 -28.36 -9.77 -6.88
CA PRO A 12 -27.60 -9.37 -8.08
C PRO A 12 -26.08 -9.51 -7.92
N LEU A 13 -25.60 -9.81 -6.71
CA LEU A 13 -24.20 -10.05 -6.41
C LEU A 13 -23.90 -11.55 -6.43
N TYR A 14 -22.82 -11.92 -7.10
CA TYR A 14 -22.36 -13.30 -7.22
C TYR A 14 -20.89 -13.36 -6.80
N SER A 15 -20.51 -14.44 -6.12
CA SER A 15 -19.13 -14.68 -5.71
C SER A 15 -18.44 -15.59 -6.72
N PHE A 16 -17.33 -15.11 -7.28
CA PHE A 16 -16.41 -15.93 -8.06
C PHE A 16 -15.20 -16.24 -7.18
N TYR A 17 -14.93 -17.52 -6.99
CA TYR A 17 -13.93 -17.99 -6.04
C TYR A 17 -12.87 -18.82 -6.75
N THR A 18 -11.60 -18.42 -6.58
CA THR A 18 -10.44 -19.22 -6.99
C THR A 18 -9.88 -19.88 -5.72
N PRO A 19 -10.00 -21.22 -5.55
CA PRO A 19 -9.77 -21.87 -4.26
C PRO A 19 -8.31 -22.07 -3.87
N TYR A 20 -7.37 -21.57 -4.67
CA TYR A 20 -5.94 -21.71 -4.44
C TYR A 20 -5.16 -20.54 -5.04
N HIS A 21 -4.08 -20.18 -4.36
CA HIS A 21 -3.00 -19.33 -4.87
C HIS A 21 -1.70 -19.98 -4.41
N LEU A 22 -0.85 -20.39 -5.35
CA LEU A 22 0.38 -21.14 -5.10
C LEU A 22 1.60 -20.22 -4.95
N CYS A 23 1.38 -18.92 -4.79
CA CYS A 23 2.40 -17.90 -4.51
C CYS A 23 3.59 -18.02 -5.48
N HIS A 24 4.74 -18.44 -4.98
CA HIS A 24 6.00 -18.57 -5.72
C HIS A 24 5.92 -19.55 -6.90
N PHE A 25 5.06 -20.57 -6.84
CA PHE A 25 4.89 -21.53 -7.94
C PHE A 25 4.18 -20.92 -9.16
N GLU A 26 3.47 -19.80 -9.00
CA GLU A 26 2.81 -19.08 -10.10
C GLU A 26 3.71 -18.04 -10.77
N VAL A 27 4.82 -17.64 -10.13
CA VAL A 27 5.75 -16.62 -10.67
C VAL A 27 6.31 -17.00 -12.05
N PRO A 28 6.70 -18.26 -12.35
CA PRO A 28 7.16 -18.63 -13.69
C PRO A 28 6.13 -18.40 -14.79
N LEU A 29 4.82 -18.49 -14.47
CA LEU A 29 3.76 -18.18 -15.44
C LEU A 29 3.76 -16.70 -15.80
N SER A 30 4.00 -15.82 -14.82
CA SER A 30 4.13 -14.38 -15.06
C SER A 30 5.33 -14.04 -15.92
N VAL A 31 6.46 -14.73 -15.73
CA VAL A 31 7.65 -14.58 -16.58
C VAL A 31 7.37 -15.04 -18.01
N ALA A 32 6.75 -16.21 -18.18
CA ALA A 32 6.39 -16.72 -19.51
C ALA A 32 5.43 -15.76 -20.24
N ARG A 33 4.44 -15.20 -19.52
CA ARG A 33 3.52 -14.18 -20.03
C ARG A 33 4.25 -12.93 -20.54
N ALA A 34 5.10 -12.35 -19.71
CA ALA A 34 5.88 -11.17 -20.07
C ALA A 34 6.82 -11.41 -21.27
N VAL A 35 7.53 -12.54 -21.29
CA VAL A 35 8.60 -12.79 -22.29
C VAL A 35 8.07 -13.37 -23.60
N LEU A 36 7.15 -14.34 -23.54
CA LEU A 36 6.67 -15.06 -24.73
C LEU A 36 5.48 -14.37 -25.39
N PHE A 37 4.64 -13.69 -24.60
CA PHE A 37 3.41 -13.08 -25.08
C PHE A 37 3.43 -11.54 -25.02
N GLY A 38 4.43 -10.95 -24.37
CA GLY A 38 4.57 -9.48 -24.28
C GLY A 38 3.47 -8.82 -23.46
N ASP A 39 2.81 -9.54 -22.55
CA ASP A 39 1.71 -9.02 -21.75
C ASP A 39 2.03 -8.93 -20.24
N ARG A 40 1.28 -8.07 -19.55
CA ARG A 40 1.43 -7.81 -18.11
C ARG A 40 0.43 -8.65 -17.31
N VAL A 41 0.91 -9.36 -16.29
CA VAL A 41 0.03 -10.09 -15.36
C VAL A 41 -0.66 -9.16 -14.37
N LEU A 42 0.09 -8.20 -13.82
CA LEU A 42 -0.42 -7.15 -12.94
C LEU A 42 0.45 -5.90 -13.10
N SER A 43 -0.18 -4.74 -13.24
CA SER A 43 0.51 -3.45 -13.15
C SER A 43 -0.48 -2.36 -12.75
N PRO A 44 -0.04 -1.29 -12.05
CA PRO A 44 -0.87 -0.11 -11.83
C PRO A 44 -1.40 0.45 -13.16
N LEU A 45 -2.65 0.91 -13.17
CA LEU A 45 -3.25 1.56 -14.34
C LEU A 45 -2.78 3.02 -14.49
N ALA A 46 -2.62 3.73 -13.36
CA ALA A 46 -2.24 5.13 -13.27
C ALA A 46 -1.59 5.39 -11.89
N GLY A 47 -1.81 6.57 -11.31
CA GLY A 47 -1.33 6.92 -9.97
C GLY A 47 -2.03 6.14 -8.85
N PRO A 48 -1.50 6.18 -7.61
CA PRO A 48 -2.11 5.53 -6.47
C PRO A 48 -3.52 6.04 -6.18
N VAL A 49 -4.44 5.13 -5.88
CA VAL A 49 -5.79 5.44 -5.38
C VAL A 49 -5.95 5.04 -3.91
N VAL A 50 -5.16 4.06 -3.47
CA VAL A 50 -5.03 3.59 -2.09
C VAL A 50 -3.54 3.53 -1.77
N GLU A 51 -3.20 3.93 -0.56
CA GLU A 51 -1.87 3.86 0.03
C GLU A 51 -1.94 3.00 1.30
N VAL A 52 -0.81 2.44 1.71
CA VAL A 52 -0.70 1.73 2.99
C VAL A 52 0.06 2.63 3.96
N VAL A 53 -0.63 3.16 4.97
CA VAL A 53 -0.07 4.09 5.95
C VAL A 53 0.50 3.35 7.16
N THR A 54 1.48 3.97 7.82
CA THR A 54 2.12 3.45 9.03
C THR A 54 1.28 3.77 10.26
N THR A 55 0.87 2.75 11.01
CA THR A 55 0.11 2.90 12.25
C THR A 55 0.87 2.26 13.42
N ALA A 56 0.91 2.96 14.55
CA ALA A 56 1.59 2.50 15.77
C ALA A 56 0.89 1.27 16.37
N LYS A 57 1.63 0.18 16.61
CA LYS A 57 1.13 -1.05 17.26
C LYS A 57 1.18 -0.98 18.78
N ILE A 58 2.09 -0.15 19.29
CA ILE A 58 2.35 0.12 20.71
C ILE A 58 2.52 1.62 20.89
N ASP A 59 2.63 2.07 22.15
CA ASP A 59 3.07 3.43 22.41
C ASP A 59 4.53 3.59 21.98
N LEU A 60 4.80 4.62 21.18
CA LEU A 60 6.11 4.92 20.61
C LEU A 60 6.71 6.14 21.30
N LYS A 61 8.04 6.14 21.48
CA LYS A 61 8.76 7.20 22.18
C LYS A 61 9.67 8.00 21.25
N ALA A 62 9.75 9.29 21.53
CA ALA A 62 10.67 10.18 20.83
C ALA A 62 12.10 9.63 20.88
N GLY A 63 12.79 9.69 19.74
CA GLY A 63 14.16 9.20 19.57
C GLY A 63 14.27 7.72 19.20
N GLU A 64 13.22 6.91 19.36
CA GLU A 64 13.23 5.51 18.91
C GLU A 64 13.29 5.42 17.37
N VAL A 65 13.84 4.31 16.88
CA VAL A 65 13.93 4.02 15.44
C VAL A 65 12.91 2.95 15.12
N LEU A 66 12.03 3.22 14.15
CA LEU A 66 11.01 2.28 13.72
C LEU A 66 11.64 1.02 13.14
N ASP A 67 11.13 -0.13 13.58
CA ASP A 67 11.52 -1.46 13.14
C ASP A 67 10.94 -1.83 11.76
N GLY A 68 11.23 -3.05 11.30
CA GLY A 68 10.83 -3.55 9.98
C GLY A 68 9.36 -3.96 9.87
N ILE A 69 8.91 -4.14 8.62
CA ILE A 69 7.57 -4.66 8.34
C ILE A 69 7.42 -6.07 8.93
N GLY A 70 6.38 -6.26 9.75
CA GLY A 70 6.10 -7.55 10.40
C GLY A 70 6.68 -7.68 11.81
N GLU A 71 7.40 -6.67 12.30
CA GLU A 71 7.95 -6.63 13.65
C GLU A 71 6.95 -6.07 14.67
N TYR A 72 7.39 -5.26 15.64
CA TYR A 72 6.65 -4.98 16.87
C TYR A 72 6.12 -3.54 16.97
N MET A 73 6.73 -2.56 16.32
CA MET A 73 6.37 -1.15 16.53
C MET A 73 5.20 -0.69 15.67
N THR A 74 5.05 -1.20 14.44
CA THR A 74 4.06 -0.68 13.49
C THR A 74 3.28 -1.77 12.73
N TYR A 75 2.14 -1.38 12.14
CA TYR A 75 1.37 -2.14 11.17
C TYR A 75 0.82 -1.23 10.07
N GLY A 76 0.49 -1.82 8.91
CA GLY A 76 -0.04 -1.09 7.76
C GLY A 76 -1.57 -1.04 7.76
N GLN A 77 -2.14 0.10 7.38
CA GLN A 77 -3.58 0.28 7.15
C GLN A 77 -3.81 0.92 5.78
N CYS A 78 -4.84 0.47 5.05
CA CYS A 78 -5.22 1.11 3.78
C CYS A 78 -5.89 2.47 4.03
N GLU A 79 -5.46 3.49 3.30
CA GLU A 79 -6.11 4.81 3.25
C GLU A 79 -6.15 5.31 1.80
N ASN A 80 -7.15 6.14 1.49
CA ASN A 80 -7.30 6.78 0.20
C ASN A 80 -6.12 7.72 -0.07
N ALA A 81 -5.53 7.61 -1.25
CA ALA A 81 -4.36 8.42 -1.64
C ALA A 81 -4.56 9.95 -1.45
N PRO A 82 -5.74 10.54 -1.74
CA PRO A 82 -5.97 11.97 -1.47
C PRO A 82 -5.84 12.35 0.02
N VAL A 83 -6.27 11.47 0.93
CA VAL A 83 -6.15 11.69 2.38
C VAL A 83 -4.68 11.60 2.80
N VAL A 84 -3.96 10.59 2.30
CA VAL A 84 -2.51 10.42 2.56
C VAL A 84 -1.72 11.64 2.12
N GLN A 85 -2.00 12.18 0.93
CA GLN A 85 -1.35 13.39 0.42
C GLN A 85 -1.70 14.62 1.26
N ALA A 86 -2.99 14.85 1.55
CA ALA A 86 -3.45 16.03 2.27
C ALA A 86 -2.93 16.07 3.71
N GLN A 87 -2.87 14.92 4.39
CA GLN A 87 -2.43 14.81 5.78
C GLN A 87 -0.95 14.44 5.92
N ARG A 88 -0.24 14.26 4.80
CA ARG A 88 1.18 13.88 4.78
C ARG A 88 1.45 12.60 5.57
N LEU A 89 0.56 11.61 5.46
CA LEU A 89 0.68 10.34 6.18
C LEU A 89 1.93 9.59 5.68
N LEU A 90 2.65 8.95 6.62
CA LEU A 90 3.86 8.19 6.32
C LEU A 90 3.48 6.85 5.68
N PRO A 91 3.95 6.53 4.46
CA PRO A 91 3.71 5.22 3.87
C PRO A 91 4.48 4.11 4.60
N MET A 92 3.84 2.98 4.84
CA MET A 92 4.41 1.83 5.55
C MET A 92 5.74 1.35 4.95
N GLY A 93 5.84 1.33 3.61
CA GLY A 93 7.05 0.94 2.90
C GLY A 93 8.25 1.88 3.08
N LEU A 94 8.06 3.04 3.72
CA LEU A 94 9.10 4.03 3.99
C LEU A 94 9.40 4.20 5.48
N ALA A 95 8.64 3.56 6.36
CA ALA A 95 8.75 3.77 7.81
C ALA A 95 10.00 3.16 8.44
N GLU A 96 10.44 1.99 7.97
CA GLU A 96 11.58 1.28 8.55
C GLU A 96 12.84 2.16 8.63
N GLY A 97 13.45 2.21 9.80
CA GLY A 97 14.65 3.02 10.06
C GLY A 97 14.39 4.50 10.30
N CYS A 98 13.15 4.98 10.16
CA CYS A 98 12.82 6.36 10.52
C CYS A 98 12.91 6.57 12.03
N ARG A 99 13.44 7.72 12.45
CA ARG A 99 13.54 8.09 13.87
C ARG A 99 12.36 8.94 14.29
N LEU A 100 11.73 8.61 15.40
CA LEU A 100 10.62 9.37 15.96
C LEU A 100 11.06 10.72 16.51
N LYS A 101 10.34 11.78 16.17
CA LYS A 101 10.54 13.15 16.66
C LYS A 101 9.77 13.44 17.95
N ARG A 102 8.67 12.72 18.18
CA ARG A 102 7.79 12.88 19.35
C ARG A 102 7.17 11.54 19.76
N ASP A 103 6.67 11.50 20.97
CA ASP A 103 5.87 10.38 21.47
C ASP A 103 4.56 10.26 20.66
N LEU A 104 4.16 9.03 20.36
CA LEU A 104 2.90 8.73 19.71
C LEU A 104 2.21 7.58 20.45
N PRO A 105 0.90 7.69 20.75
CA PRO A 105 0.18 6.59 21.37
C PRO A 105 -0.01 5.45 20.39
N LYS A 106 -0.26 4.25 20.93
CA LYS A 106 -0.77 3.13 20.15
C LYS A 106 -1.96 3.53 19.28
N ASP A 107 -2.03 2.95 18.09
CA ASP A 107 -3.04 3.18 17.04
C ASP A 107 -3.02 4.59 16.43
N ALA A 108 -2.03 5.43 16.76
CA ALA A 108 -1.77 6.65 16.02
C ALA A 108 -1.25 6.35 14.60
N VAL A 109 -1.81 7.02 13.60
CA VAL A 109 -1.29 7.00 12.23
C VAL A 109 -0.16 8.02 12.12
N LEU A 110 1.01 7.57 11.67
CA LEU A 110 2.21 8.39 11.57
C LEU A 110 2.16 9.27 10.33
N THR A 111 2.77 10.44 10.44
CA THR A 111 2.98 11.40 9.36
C THR A 111 4.48 11.63 9.14
N TYR A 112 4.85 12.26 8.02
CA TYR A 112 6.23 12.70 7.81
C TYR A 112 6.72 13.71 8.85
N ASP A 113 5.79 14.40 9.53
CA ASP A 113 6.14 15.39 10.55
C ASP A 113 6.49 14.72 11.89
N ASP A 114 6.10 13.45 12.07
CA ASP A 114 6.42 12.63 13.25
C ASP A 114 7.81 12.00 13.20
N VAL A 115 8.44 11.94 12.02
CA VAL A 115 9.68 11.18 11.83
C VAL A 115 10.78 11.92 11.09
N GLU A 116 12.02 11.55 11.38
CA GLU A 116 13.21 11.87 10.58
C GLU A 116 13.52 10.69 9.65
N LEU A 117 13.55 10.97 8.35
CA LEU A 117 13.91 9.96 7.34
C LEU A 117 15.42 9.71 7.34
N PRO A 118 15.87 8.45 7.20
CA PRO A 118 17.28 8.15 6.96
C PRO A 118 17.79 8.81 5.68
N HIS A 119 19.02 9.33 5.72
CA HIS A 119 19.61 9.95 4.53
C HIS A 119 19.96 8.93 3.45
N GLY A 120 19.78 9.33 2.19
CA GLY A 120 20.32 8.59 1.04
C GLY A 120 19.53 7.36 0.59
N ARG A 121 18.37 7.04 1.18
CA ARG A 121 17.57 5.89 0.71
C ARG A 121 17.00 6.13 -0.69
N LEU A 122 17.16 5.15 -1.57
CA LEU A 122 16.61 5.17 -2.92
C LEU A 122 15.08 5.18 -2.91
N CYS A 123 14.45 4.45 -1.98
CA CYS A 123 12.99 4.40 -1.87
C CYS A 123 12.37 5.78 -1.61
N ASP A 124 13.01 6.62 -0.79
CA ASP A 124 12.56 7.99 -0.54
C ASP A 124 12.71 8.88 -1.80
N GLN A 125 13.75 8.65 -2.60
CA GLN A 125 13.96 9.36 -3.87
C GLN A 125 12.87 8.98 -4.88
N LEU A 126 12.68 7.68 -5.11
CA LEU A 126 11.66 7.15 -6.02
C LEU A 126 10.25 7.54 -5.59
N ARG A 127 9.97 7.58 -4.28
CA ARG A 127 8.69 8.07 -3.76
C ARG A 127 8.45 9.53 -4.16
N ARG A 128 9.45 10.40 -3.95
CA ARG A 128 9.33 11.81 -4.34
C ARG A 128 9.15 11.98 -5.84
N GLU A 129 9.84 11.19 -6.65
CA GLU A 129 9.66 11.16 -8.11
C GLU A 129 8.25 10.71 -8.50
N GLN A 130 7.72 9.68 -7.84
CA GLN A 130 6.35 9.21 -8.04
C GLN A 130 5.33 10.28 -7.66
N ASP A 131 5.47 10.91 -6.49
CA ASP A 131 4.59 11.99 -6.05
C ASP A 131 4.63 13.17 -7.03
N ALA A 132 5.81 13.56 -7.50
CA ALA A 132 5.96 14.62 -8.52
C ALA A 132 5.33 14.23 -9.87
N HIS A 133 5.50 12.98 -10.31
CA HIS A 133 4.93 12.48 -11.57
C HIS A 133 3.40 12.46 -11.55
N PHE A 134 2.79 12.21 -10.38
CA PHE A 134 1.33 12.11 -10.22
C PHE A 134 0.67 13.33 -9.56
N ALA A 135 1.42 14.37 -9.20
CA ALA A 135 0.93 15.56 -8.49
C ALA A 135 -0.24 16.29 -9.20
N SER A 136 -0.34 16.18 -10.52
CA SER A 136 -1.41 16.83 -11.31
C SER A 136 -2.59 15.92 -11.64
N ARG A 137 -2.65 14.70 -11.10
CA ARG A 137 -3.65 13.67 -11.44
C ARG A 137 -4.44 13.21 -10.23
N LEU A 138 -4.94 14.14 -9.41
CA LEU A 138 -6.01 13.76 -8.46
C LEU A 138 -7.11 13.06 -9.26
N PRO A 139 -7.62 11.90 -8.80
CA PRO A 139 -8.69 11.21 -9.49
C PRO A 139 -9.83 12.21 -9.67
N LEU A 140 -10.26 12.41 -10.92
CA LEU A 140 -11.51 13.09 -11.21
C LEU A 140 -12.56 12.51 -10.27
N GLY A 141 -13.15 13.36 -9.43
CA GLY A 141 -14.17 12.97 -8.49
C GLY A 141 -15.19 12.11 -9.22
N VAL A 142 -15.47 10.93 -8.67
CA VAL A 142 -16.58 10.10 -9.13
C VAL A 142 -17.84 10.89 -8.81
N GLY A 143 -18.34 11.62 -9.80
CA GLY A 143 -19.68 12.22 -9.82
C GLY A 143 -20.73 11.17 -10.14
#